data_AF-A0A545T1M7-F1
#
_entry.id   AF-A0A545T1M7-F1
#
_cell.length_a   1.000
_cell.length_b   1.000
_cell.length_c   1.000
_cell.angle_alpha   90.00
_cell.angle_beta   90.00
_cell.angle_gamma   90.00
#
_symmetry.space_group_name_H-M   'P 1'
#
loop_
_entity.id
_entity.type
_entity.pdbx_description
1 polymer ?
#
loop_
_entity_poly.entity_id
_entity_poly.type
_entity_poly.pdbx_seq_one_letter_code
_entity_poly.pdbx_strand_id
1 'polypeptide(L)'
;MIEIDESVWKQLPENDSGLVEFHDGNGVKLVIHQIGVDAELRERLSDVNKVREYYRANFTEQGMGLVECISTTIDDIPSAKAIGKKIEQGQPGLYVGTIAVPLEDQSFVFSLFSQEIGVTGIRDTAILTKLMSEGKQFETEESTGKMIGWAQDPYFPEHDGPCLRNLSEDEEYDELFPDHPLSKIRLQLLNLEKSIKINLSGRDKKKTWWNFW
;
A
#
# COMPACT_ATOMS: atom_id res chain seq x y z
N MET A 1 -14.31 -5.13 17.08
CA MET A 1 -14.54 -3.71 16.72
C MET A 1 -13.19 -3.12 16.34
N ILE A 2 -13.13 -2.27 15.31
CA ILE A 2 -11.92 -1.54 14.93
C ILE A 2 -12.02 -0.13 15.52
N GLU A 3 -10.93 0.33 16.12
CA GLU A 3 -10.76 1.71 16.57
C GLU A 3 -9.62 2.36 15.79
N ILE A 4 -9.83 3.60 15.35
CA ILE A 4 -8.84 4.44 14.68
C ILE A 4 -8.71 5.78 15.42
N ASP A 5 -7.57 6.45 15.27
CA ASP A 5 -7.35 7.75 15.89
C ASP A 5 -8.18 8.84 15.21
N GLU A 6 -9.32 9.19 15.81
CA GLU A 6 -10.23 10.23 15.34
C GLU A 6 -9.64 11.64 15.40
N SER A 7 -8.50 11.86 16.07
CA SER A 7 -7.81 13.15 16.02
C SER A 7 -7.16 13.39 14.65
N VAL A 8 -6.76 12.30 13.98
CA VAL A 8 -6.16 12.29 12.64
C VAL A 8 -7.23 12.05 11.58
N TRP A 9 -8.02 10.99 11.75
CA TRP A 9 -8.96 10.51 10.73
C TRP A 9 -10.35 11.09 10.96
N LYS A 10 -10.81 11.92 10.03
CA LYS A 10 -12.17 12.46 10.03
C LYS A 10 -13.02 11.68 9.05
N GLN A 11 -14.16 11.18 9.51
CA GLN A 11 -15.08 10.44 8.66
C GLN A 11 -15.71 11.38 7.62
N LEU A 12 -15.71 10.95 6.36
CA LEU A 12 -16.43 11.63 5.30
C LEU A 12 -17.93 11.31 5.40
N PRO A 13 -18.81 12.20 4.86
CA PRO A 13 -20.22 11.90 4.75
C PRO A 13 -20.45 10.56 4.05
N GLU A 14 -21.47 9.84 4.49
CA GLU A 14 -21.88 8.59 3.85
C GLU A 14 -22.15 8.83 2.36
N ASN A 15 -21.65 7.92 1.53
CA ASN A 15 -21.81 7.98 0.08
C ASN A 15 -22.63 6.77 -0.40
N ASP A 16 -23.05 6.80 -1.66
CA ASP A 16 -23.88 5.75 -2.26
C ASP A 16 -23.18 4.38 -2.33
N SER A 17 -21.87 4.30 -2.06
CA SER A 17 -21.12 3.04 -2.04
C SER A 17 -21.32 2.24 -0.75
N GLY A 18 -21.85 2.86 0.31
CA GLY A 18 -21.98 2.24 1.63
C GLY A 18 -20.64 1.97 2.33
N LEU A 19 -19.52 2.45 1.76
CA LEU A 19 -18.21 2.36 2.38
C LEU A 19 -18.02 3.50 3.38
N VAL A 20 -17.41 3.18 4.51
CA VAL A 20 -17.00 4.17 5.50
C VAL A 20 -15.62 4.70 5.10
N GLU A 21 -15.58 5.96 4.70
CA GLU A 21 -14.36 6.65 4.28
C GLU A 21 -13.92 7.68 5.32
N PHE A 22 -12.61 7.87 5.46
CA PHE A 22 -11.99 8.87 6.32
C PHE A 22 -10.96 9.66 5.53
N HIS A 23 -10.56 10.82 6.05
CA HIS A 23 -9.46 11.61 5.51
C HIS A 23 -8.62 12.23 6.62
N ASP A 24 -7.32 12.44 6.33
CA ASP A 24 -6.36 13.03 7.27
C ASP A 24 -6.26 14.57 7.15
N GLY A 25 -6.97 15.16 6.19
CA GLY A 25 -6.90 16.59 5.87
C GLY A 25 -5.68 17.03 5.04
N ASN A 26 -4.71 16.14 4.80
CA ASN A 26 -3.46 16.40 4.08
C ASN A 26 -3.38 15.69 2.72
N GLY A 27 -4.50 15.13 2.25
CA GLY A 27 -4.61 14.50 0.93
C GLY A 27 -4.47 12.98 0.96
N VAL A 28 -4.61 12.35 2.14
CA VAL A 28 -4.75 10.89 2.26
C VAL A 28 -6.18 10.56 2.65
N LYS A 29 -6.79 9.65 1.88
CA LYS A 29 -8.08 9.03 2.23
C LYS A 29 -7.81 7.65 2.80
N LEU A 30 -8.58 7.24 3.79
CA LEU A 30 -8.57 5.90 4.38
C LEU A 30 -9.94 5.25 4.16
N VAL A 31 -9.95 4.01 3.71
CA VAL A 31 -11.14 3.16 3.63
C VAL A 31 -10.86 1.89 4.42
N ILE A 32 -11.79 1.50 5.29
CA ILE A 32 -11.67 0.28 6.09
C ILE A 32 -12.62 -0.76 5.51
N HIS A 33 -12.07 -1.83 4.98
CA HIS A 33 -12.82 -2.94 4.44
C HIS A 33 -12.89 -4.07 5.48
N GLN A 34 -14.10 -4.48 5.83
CA GLN A 34 -14.34 -5.77 6.49
C GLN A 34 -14.69 -6.78 5.41
N ILE A 35 -13.81 -7.76 5.23
CA ILE A 35 -13.97 -8.81 4.21
C ILE A 35 -14.07 -10.18 4.88
N GLY A 36 -14.37 -11.20 4.09
CA GLY A 36 -14.33 -12.58 4.55
C GLY A 36 -12.94 -13.06 4.95
N VAL A 37 -12.80 -14.36 5.15
CA VAL A 37 -11.50 -14.98 5.47
C VAL A 37 -10.56 -14.83 4.28
N ASP A 38 -9.39 -14.23 4.50
CA ASP A 38 -8.29 -14.22 3.55
C ASP A 38 -7.29 -15.33 3.94
N ALA A 39 -7.67 -16.57 3.66
CA ALA A 39 -6.85 -17.73 3.97
C ALA A 39 -5.53 -17.72 3.20
N GLU A 40 -5.56 -17.19 1.98
CA GLU A 40 -4.39 -17.14 1.11
C GLU A 40 -3.29 -16.25 1.69
N LEU A 41 -3.62 -15.02 2.08
CA LEU A 41 -2.64 -14.15 2.73
C LEU A 41 -2.17 -14.77 4.04
N ARG A 42 -3.10 -15.26 4.88
CA ARG A 42 -2.78 -15.83 6.20
C ARG A 42 -1.76 -16.96 6.14
N GLU A 43 -1.89 -17.87 5.17
CA GLU A 43 -0.96 -18.99 4.97
C GLU A 43 0.44 -18.55 4.51
N ARG A 44 0.56 -17.34 3.97
CA ARG A 44 1.81 -16.79 3.42
C ARG A 44 2.57 -15.88 4.37
N LEU A 45 1.94 -15.39 5.45
CA LEU A 45 2.52 -14.39 6.37
C LEU A 45 3.84 -14.79 7.03
N SER A 46 4.13 -16.09 7.13
CA SER A 46 5.40 -16.61 7.66
C SER A 46 6.57 -16.48 6.67
N ASP A 47 6.32 -16.12 5.41
CA ASP A 47 7.30 -15.99 4.35
C ASP A 47 7.05 -14.70 3.55
N VAL A 48 7.88 -13.68 3.81
CA VAL A 48 7.75 -12.36 3.18
C VAL A 48 7.80 -12.42 1.64
N ASN A 49 8.48 -13.39 1.05
CA ASN A 49 8.54 -13.51 -0.41
C ASN A 49 7.20 -13.98 -0.97
N LYS A 50 6.52 -14.91 -0.29
CA LYS A 50 5.15 -15.31 -0.66
C LYS A 50 4.14 -14.19 -0.46
N VAL A 51 4.31 -13.37 0.57
CA VAL A 51 3.48 -12.16 0.76
C VAL A 51 3.69 -11.17 -0.39
N ARG A 52 4.94 -10.95 -0.82
CA ARG A 52 5.27 -10.11 -1.99
C ARG A 52 4.67 -10.64 -3.28
N GLU A 53 4.74 -11.96 -3.52
CA GLU A 53 4.08 -12.62 -4.65
C GLU A 53 2.56 -12.40 -4.64
N TYR A 54 1.92 -12.59 -3.48
CA TYR A 54 0.49 -12.35 -3.29
C TYR A 54 0.11 -10.90 -3.64
N TYR A 55 0.81 -9.91 -3.09
CA TYR A 55 0.50 -8.51 -3.37
C TYR A 55 0.83 -8.09 -4.80
N ARG A 56 1.92 -8.60 -5.38
CA ARG A 56 2.27 -8.35 -6.78
C ARG A 56 1.18 -8.85 -7.72
N ALA A 57 0.67 -10.06 -7.50
CA ALA A 57 -0.41 -10.64 -8.30
C ALA A 57 -1.68 -9.79 -8.20
N ASN A 58 -2.14 -9.52 -6.97
CA ASN A 58 -3.36 -8.75 -6.72
C ASN A 58 -3.30 -7.30 -7.25
N PHE A 59 -2.14 -6.65 -7.14
CA PHE A 59 -1.96 -5.32 -7.73
C PHE A 59 -1.90 -5.39 -9.27
N THR A 60 -1.21 -6.37 -9.83
CA THR A 60 -1.17 -6.56 -11.30
C THR A 60 -2.57 -6.74 -11.88
N GLU A 61 -3.43 -7.54 -11.23
CA GLU A 61 -4.83 -7.73 -11.65
C GLU A 61 -5.64 -6.43 -11.67
N GLN A 62 -5.26 -5.45 -10.84
CA GLN A 62 -5.88 -4.12 -10.77
C GLN A 62 -5.18 -3.08 -11.67
N GLY A 63 -4.22 -3.50 -12.49
CA GLY A 63 -3.42 -2.61 -13.34
C GLY A 63 -2.41 -1.77 -12.55
N MET A 64 -1.97 -2.25 -11.39
CA MET A 64 -1.06 -1.57 -10.48
C MET A 64 0.31 -2.27 -10.38
N GLY A 65 1.35 -1.48 -10.11
CA GLY A 65 2.71 -1.94 -9.85
C GLY A 65 3.01 -1.98 -8.35
N LEU A 66 3.76 -2.98 -7.90
CA LEU A 66 4.21 -3.08 -6.52
C LEU A 66 5.35 -2.09 -6.25
N VAL A 67 5.19 -1.24 -5.23
CA VAL A 67 6.21 -0.27 -4.78
C VAL A 67 6.91 -0.76 -3.52
N GLU A 68 6.17 -1.34 -2.59
CA GLU A 68 6.70 -1.79 -1.30
C GLU A 68 5.83 -2.91 -0.74
N CYS A 69 6.43 -3.89 -0.07
CA CYS A 69 5.70 -4.93 0.67
C CYS A 69 6.56 -5.54 1.78
N ILE A 70 6.01 -5.48 3.00
CA ILE A 70 6.63 -5.99 4.22
C ILE A 70 5.61 -6.79 5.05
N SER A 71 6.09 -7.80 5.77
CA SER A 71 5.34 -8.43 6.86
C SER A 71 5.47 -7.58 8.12
N THR A 72 4.39 -7.46 8.89
CA THR A 72 4.35 -6.74 10.18
C THR A 72 3.42 -7.44 11.18
N THR A 73 3.16 -6.82 12.32
CA THR A 73 2.12 -7.22 13.26
C THR A 73 1.22 -6.03 13.60
N ILE A 74 -0.08 -6.28 13.72
CA ILE A 74 -1.06 -5.32 14.21
C ILE A 74 -1.71 -5.92 15.44
N ASP A 75 -1.50 -5.31 16.61
CA ASP A 75 -2.03 -5.84 17.88
C ASP A 75 -1.67 -7.33 18.10
N ASP A 76 -0.38 -7.64 17.90
CA ASP A 76 0.22 -8.99 17.94
C ASP A 76 -0.30 -9.99 16.89
N ILE A 77 -1.14 -9.55 15.94
CA ILE A 77 -1.63 -10.39 14.86
C ILE A 77 -0.68 -10.26 13.66
N PRO A 78 -0.10 -11.38 13.15
CA PRO A 78 0.65 -11.38 11.90
C PRO A 78 -0.15 -10.71 10.79
N SER A 79 0.46 -9.74 10.14
CA SER A 79 -0.19 -8.83 9.18
C SER A 79 0.78 -8.48 8.06
N ALA A 80 0.28 -7.83 7.02
CA ALA A 80 1.11 -7.34 5.93
C ALA A 80 0.79 -5.90 5.60
N LYS A 81 1.82 -5.16 5.17
CA LYS A 81 1.72 -3.81 4.64
C LYS A 81 2.28 -3.81 3.23
N ALA A 82 1.55 -3.22 2.29
CA ALA A 82 2.00 -3.08 0.92
C ALA A 82 1.57 -1.75 0.31
N ILE A 83 2.40 -1.22 -0.58
CA ILE A 83 2.12 -0.03 -1.37
C ILE A 83 2.14 -0.42 -2.83
N GLY A 84 1.07 -0.10 -3.54
CA GLY A 84 0.98 -0.18 -4.99
C GLY A 84 0.87 1.21 -5.60
N LYS A 85 1.21 1.32 -6.88
CA LYS A 85 0.95 2.52 -7.67
C LYS A 85 0.17 2.21 -8.93
N LYS A 86 -0.56 3.19 -9.42
CA LYS A 86 -1.28 3.15 -10.69
C LYS A 86 -0.92 4.38 -11.51
N ILE A 87 -0.61 4.17 -12.78
CA ILE A 87 -0.39 5.22 -13.75
C ILE A 87 -1.36 4.97 -14.90
N GLU A 88 -2.28 5.91 -15.13
CA GLU A 88 -3.23 5.87 -16.23
C GLU A 88 -3.08 7.13 -17.08
N GLN A 89 -3.20 6.97 -18.40
CA GLN A 89 -3.03 8.09 -19.31
C GLN A 89 -4.06 9.19 -19.05
N GLY A 90 -3.57 10.41 -18.80
CA GLY A 90 -4.41 11.57 -18.53
C GLY A 90 -4.98 11.63 -17.11
N GLN A 91 -4.60 10.71 -16.23
CA GLN A 91 -4.93 10.74 -14.81
C GLN A 91 -3.68 11.04 -13.97
N PRO A 92 -3.81 11.71 -12.81
CA PRO A 92 -2.71 11.82 -11.87
C PRO A 92 -2.25 10.44 -11.38
N GLY A 93 -0.96 10.31 -11.08
CA GLY A 93 -0.44 9.09 -10.46
C GLY A 93 -1.12 8.83 -9.12
N LEU A 94 -1.58 7.59 -8.92
CA LEU A 94 -2.25 7.14 -7.70
C LEU A 94 -1.34 6.19 -6.93
N TYR A 95 -1.18 6.41 -5.64
CA TYR A 95 -0.58 5.46 -4.71
C TYR A 95 -1.65 4.91 -3.77
N VAL A 96 -1.61 3.59 -3.55
CA VAL A 96 -2.48 2.89 -2.62
C VAL A 96 -1.62 2.16 -1.60
N GLY A 97 -1.73 2.57 -0.34
CA GLY A 97 -1.16 1.87 0.80
C GLY A 97 -2.18 0.90 1.38
N THR A 98 -1.74 -0.26 1.86
CA THR A 98 -2.61 -1.23 2.51
C THR A 98 -1.99 -1.74 3.81
N ILE A 99 -2.82 -1.94 4.84
CA ILE A 99 -2.52 -2.82 5.97
C ILE A 99 -3.60 -3.90 5.98
N ALA A 100 -3.21 -5.16 5.81
CA ALA A 100 -4.11 -6.29 5.87
C ALA A 100 -3.90 -7.08 7.15
N VAL A 101 -5.00 -7.33 7.86
CA VAL A 101 -5.03 -8.09 9.12
C VAL A 101 -5.95 -9.31 8.92
N PRO A 102 -5.40 -10.45 8.49
CA PRO A 102 -6.18 -11.64 8.18
C PRO A 102 -6.43 -12.47 9.45
N LEU A 103 -7.69 -12.52 9.89
CA LEU A 103 -8.11 -13.28 11.07
C LEU A 103 -8.73 -14.61 10.62
N GLU A 104 -9.00 -15.50 11.58
CA GLU A 104 -9.48 -16.85 11.25
C GLU A 104 -10.89 -16.88 10.65
N ASP A 105 -11.72 -15.89 10.99
CA ASP A 105 -13.15 -15.83 10.68
C ASP A 105 -13.53 -14.68 9.73
N GLN A 106 -12.66 -13.69 9.59
CA GLN A 106 -12.82 -12.51 8.74
C GLN A 106 -11.47 -11.81 8.58
N SER A 107 -11.38 -10.82 7.69
CA SER A 107 -10.16 -10.01 7.57
C SER A 107 -10.52 -8.54 7.49
N PHE A 108 -9.56 -7.71 7.88
CA PHE A 108 -9.68 -6.27 7.74
C PHE A 108 -8.57 -5.75 6.84
N VAL A 109 -8.93 -4.87 5.91
CA VAL A 109 -7.98 -4.19 5.04
C VAL A 109 -8.18 -2.69 5.20
N PHE A 110 -7.12 -2.01 5.63
CA PHE A 110 -7.06 -0.57 5.71
C PHE A 110 -6.39 -0.06 4.44
N SER A 111 -7.16 0.55 3.54
CA SER A 111 -6.68 1.04 2.25
C SER A 111 -6.53 2.55 2.31
N LEU A 112 -5.30 3.05 2.10
CA LEU A 112 -4.98 4.46 2.05
C LEU A 112 -4.77 4.89 0.60
N PHE A 113 -5.33 6.02 0.19
CA PHE A 113 -5.25 6.54 -1.16
C PHE A 113 -4.69 7.96 -1.17
N SER A 114 -3.74 8.22 -2.04
CA SER A 114 -3.25 9.57 -2.31
C SER A 114 -2.83 9.71 -3.77
N GLN A 115 -3.14 10.86 -4.37
CA GLN A 115 -2.87 11.15 -5.78
C GLN A 115 -1.99 12.38 -5.89
N GLU A 116 -1.19 12.46 -6.95
CA GLU A 116 -0.45 13.69 -7.24
C GLU A 116 -1.43 14.84 -7.51
N ILE A 117 -1.25 15.97 -6.84
CA ILE A 117 -2.09 17.16 -7.01
C ILE A 117 -1.21 18.28 -7.56
N GLY A 118 -1.69 18.96 -8.60
CA GLY A 118 -0.96 20.07 -9.22
C GLY A 118 0.04 19.59 -10.28
N VAL A 119 1.27 20.07 -10.20
CA VAL A 119 2.33 19.70 -11.16
C VAL A 119 2.85 18.31 -10.81
N THR A 120 2.55 17.34 -11.68
CA THR A 120 2.93 15.93 -11.55
C THR A 120 4.39 15.70 -11.92
N GLY A 121 5.00 14.62 -11.42
CA GLY A 121 6.35 14.19 -11.84
C GLY A 121 7.52 15.06 -11.37
N ILE A 122 7.29 16.01 -10.44
CA ILE A 122 8.37 16.84 -9.86
C ILE A 122 9.41 15.94 -9.16
N ARG A 123 8.94 14.99 -8.35
CA ARG A 123 9.82 14.06 -7.63
C ARG A 123 10.67 13.25 -8.60
N ASP A 124 10.05 12.65 -9.61
CA ASP A 124 10.73 11.86 -10.63
C ASP A 124 11.78 12.68 -11.38
N THR A 125 11.42 13.88 -11.83
CA THR A 125 12.31 14.77 -12.57
C THR A 125 13.51 15.21 -11.73
N ALA A 126 13.27 15.58 -10.47
CA ALA A 126 14.32 16.04 -9.56
C ALA A 126 15.30 14.91 -9.22
N ILE A 127 14.81 13.71 -8.92
CA ILE A 127 15.68 12.57 -8.61
C ILE A 127 16.41 12.07 -9.85
N LEU A 128 15.76 12.02 -11.01
CA LEU A 128 16.43 11.69 -12.27
C LEU A 128 17.58 12.66 -12.55
N THR A 129 17.34 13.96 -12.42
CA THR A 129 18.37 15.01 -12.61
C THR A 129 19.52 14.87 -11.62
N LYS A 130 19.21 14.61 -10.34
CA LYS A 130 20.21 14.37 -9.30
C LYS A 130 21.10 13.18 -9.66
N LEU A 131 20.51 12.03 -9.96
CA LEU A 131 21.25 10.80 -10.27
C LEU A 131 22.12 10.96 -11.51
N MET A 132 21.62 11.63 -12.56
CA MET A 132 22.42 11.95 -13.75
C MET A 132 23.60 12.88 -13.42
N SER A 133 23.41 13.87 -12.55
CA SER A 133 24.49 14.76 -12.10
C SER A 133 25.55 14.04 -11.27
N GLU A 134 25.18 12.94 -10.61
CA GLU A 134 26.07 12.07 -9.84
C GLU A 134 26.75 11.00 -10.72
N GLY A 135 26.52 11.05 -12.03
CA GLY A 135 27.17 10.18 -13.02
C GLY A 135 26.41 8.89 -13.32
N LYS A 136 25.19 8.70 -12.79
CA LYS A 136 24.33 7.58 -13.20
C LYS A 136 23.87 7.79 -14.64
N GLN A 137 24.14 6.81 -15.48
CA GLN A 137 23.71 6.81 -16.88
C GLN A 137 22.47 5.95 -17.00
N PHE A 138 21.52 6.43 -17.81
CA PHE A 138 20.31 5.70 -18.15
C PHE A 138 20.25 5.53 -19.66
N GLU A 139 20.16 4.30 -20.10
CA GLU A 139 19.92 3.99 -21.51
C GLU A 139 18.42 4.16 -21.81
N THR A 140 18.09 4.44 -23.05
CA THR A 140 16.69 4.49 -23.50
C THR A 140 16.50 3.42 -24.56
N GLU A 141 15.50 2.57 -24.36
CA GLU A 141 15.13 1.55 -25.34
C GLU A 141 14.53 2.23 -26.58
N GLU A 142 15.17 2.07 -27.75
CA GLU A 142 14.80 2.80 -28.97
C GLU A 142 13.36 2.56 -29.43
N SER A 143 12.82 1.36 -29.20
CA SER A 143 11.49 0.96 -29.67
C SER A 143 10.34 1.48 -28.80
N THR A 144 10.57 1.66 -27.50
CA THR A 144 9.51 2.01 -26.53
C THR A 144 9.72 3.37 -25.87
N GLY A 145 10.93 3.93 -25.95
CA GLY A 145 11.34 5.11 -25.20
C GLY A 145 11.48 4.87 -23.70
N LYS A 146 11.40 3.62 -23.22
CA LYS A 146 11.56 3.29 -21.80
C LYS A 146 13.00 3.50 -21.36
N MET A 147 13.16 4.09 -20.18
CA MET A 147 14.47 4.31 -19.56
C MET A 147 14.93 3.03 -18.82
N ILE A 148 15.98 2.40 -19.32
CA ILE A 148 16.53 1.16 -18.75
C ILE A 148 17.18 1.47 -17.41
N GLY A 149 16.81 0.70 -16.38
CA GLY A 149 17.33 0.86 -15.01
C GLY A 149 16.69 2.00 -14.21
N TRP A 150 15.71 2.72 -14.76
CA TRP A 150 14.91 3.71 -14.01
C TRP A 150 13.78 3.09 -13.22
N ALA A 151 13.11 2.08 -13.77
CA ALA A 151 11.96 1.42 -13.17
C ALA A 151 12.11 -0.10 -13.20
N GLN A 152 11.78 -0.76 -12.08
CA GLN A 152 11.87 -2.21 -11.91
C GLN A 152 10.96 -2.68 -10.76
N ASP A 153 10.53 -3.95 -10.74
CA ASP A 153 9.92 -4.51 -9.54
C ASP A 153 10.94 -4.57 -8.38
N PRO A 154 10.57 -4.11 -7.16
CA PRO A 154 11.50 -3.99 -6.04
C PRO A 154 12.05 -5.31 -5.51
N TYR A 155 11.41 -6.45 -5.79
CA TYR A 155 11.75 -7.73 -5.19
C TYR A 155 11.92 -8.87 -6.21
N PHE A 156 11.52 -8.67 -7.46
CA PHE A 156 11.68 -9.63 -8.54
C PHE A 156 12.08 -8.92 -9.85
N PRO A 157 13.38 -8.61 -10.03
CA PRO A 157 13.92 -7.82 -11.13
C PRO A 157 13.43 -8.18 -12.54
N GLU A 158 13.11 -9.45 -12.77
CA GLU A 158 12.65 -10.00 -14.05
C GLU A 158 11.15 -9.81 -14.30
N HIS A 159 10.40 -9.34 -13.32
CA HIS A 159 8.98 -9.06 -13.47
C HIS A 159 8.74 -7.84 -14.35
N ASP A 160 7.92 -8.03 -15.38
CA ASP A 160 7.28 -6.94 -16.11
C ASP A 160 5.80 -6.88 -15.71
N GLY A 161 5.33 -5.67 -15.43
CA GLY A 161 4.01 -5.41 -14.86
C GLY A 161 3.38 -4.15 -15.46
N PRO A 162 2.12 -3.85 -15.13
CA PRO A 162 1.39 -2.71 -15.71
C PRO A 162 2.09 -1.37 -15.44
N CYS A 163 2.77 -1.26 -14.30
CA CYS A 163 3.82 -0.27 -14.05
C CYS A 163 4.84 -0.85 -13.05
N LEU A 164 6.04 -0.28 -13.03
CA LEU A 164 7.16 -0.74 -12.20
C LEU A 164 7.62 0.38 -11.27
N ARG A 165 8.20 0.04 -10.13
CA ARG A 165 8.69 1.02 -9.16
C ARG A 165 9.88 1.81 -9.73
N ASN A 166 9.84 3.13 -9.61
CA ASN A 166 10.90 4.04 -10.05
C ASN A 166 11.97 4.19 -8.95
N LEU A 167 13.21 4.52 -9.32
CA LEU A 167 14.25 4.86 -8.35
C LEU A 167 13.89 6.08 -7.48
N SER A 168 13.12 7.03 -8.03
CA SER A 168 12.60 8.17 -7.27
C SER A 168 11.70 7.76 -6.09
N GLU A 169 11.17 6.54 -6.08
CA GLU A 169 10.26 6.02 -5.06
C GLU A 169 11.00 5.36 -3.88
N ASP A 170 12.34 5.43 -3.85
CA ASP A 170 13.12 5.08 -2.67
C ASP A 170 12.73 5.95 -1.46
N GLU A 171 12.65 5.32 -0.29
CA GLU A 171 12.22 5.95 0.98
C GLU A 171 13.15 7.09 1.41
N GLU A 172 14.44 7.04 1.04
CA GLU A 172 15.42 8.09 1.33
C GLU A 172 15.04 9.47 0.79
N TYR A 173 14.17 9.53 -0.22
CA TYR A 173 13.71 10.79 -0.82
C TYR A 173 12.46 11.35 -0.15
N ASP A 174 11.83 10.65 0.79
CA ASP A 174 10.55 11.09 1.35
C ASP A 174 10.67 12.41 2.14
N GLU A 175 11.79 12.64 2.84
CA GLU A 175 12.05 13.91 3.54
C GLU A 175 12.20 15.11 2.59
N LEU A 176 12.67 14.88 1.35
CA LEU A 176 12.81 15.92 0.34
C LEU A 176 11.48 16.24 -0.35
N PHE A 177 10.53 15.29 -0.34
CA PHE A 177 9.23 15.41 -0.98
C PHE A 177 8.09 15.07 -0.01
N PRO A 178 7.97 15.75 1.15
CA PRO A 178 6.99 15.39 2.17
C PRO A 178 5.54 15.50 1.66
N ASP A 179 5.30 16.35 0.67
CA ASP A 179 3.99 16.53 0.06
C ASP A 179 3.64 15.51 -1.03
N HIS A 180 4.61 14.69 -1.45
CA HIS A 180 4.40 13.68 -2.48
C HIS A 180 3.48 12.56 -1.98
N PRO A 181 2.57 12.03 -2.83
CA PRO A 181 1.59 11.02 -2.41
C PRO A 181 2.21 9.80 -1.75
N LEU A 182 3.32 9.27 -2.29
CA LEU A 182 4.02 8.11 -1.70
C LEU A 182 4.53 8.40 -0.29
N SER A 183 5.12 9.59 -0.07
CA SER A 183 5.67 9.99 1.23
C SER A 183 4.56 10.12 2.27
N LYS A 184 3.41 10.71 1.87
CA LYS A 184 2.21 10.76 2.70
C LYS A 184 1.67 9.38 3.04
N ILE A 185 1.59 8.49 2.06
CA ILE A 185 1.13 7.11 2.26
C ILE A 185 2.05 6.37 3.25
N ARG A 186 3.37 6.43 3.10
CA ARG A 186 4.31 5.80 4.03
C ARG A 186 4.17 6.33 5.45
N LEU A 187 4.11 7.66 5.60
CA LEU A 187 3.91 8.31 6.90
C LEU A 187 2.60 7.84 7.55
N GLN A 188 1.49 7.86 6.81
CA GLN A 188 0.20 7.50 7.37
C GLN A 188 0.06 6.01 7.62
N LEU A 189 0.68 5.14 6.83
CA LEU A 189 0.75 3.72 7.14
C LEU A 189 1.50 3.48 8.46
N LEU A 190 2.64 4.15 8.68
CA LEU A 190 3.41 4.05 9.92
C LEU A 190 2.60 4.54 11.13
N ASN A 191 1.85 5.63 10.98
CA ASN A 191 0.99 6.16 12.05
C ASN A 191 -0.18 5.21 12.33
N LEU A 192 -0.85 4.75 11.28
CA LEU A 192 -2.01 3.89 11.37
C LEU A 192 -1.66 2.55 12.02
N GLU A 193 -0.53 1.95 11.63
CA GLU A 193 0.03 0.73 12.22
C GLU A 193 0.18 0.82 13.75
N LYS A 194 0.57 2.00 14.27
CA LYS A 194 0.70 2.24 15.71
C LYS A 194 -0.63 2.50 16.41
N SER A 195 -1.64 2.99 15.69
CA SER A 195 -2.91 3.41 16.27
C SER A 195 -4.03 2.36 16.17
N ILE A 196 -3.98 1.43 15.19
CA ILE A 196 -5.03 0.43 15.02
C ILE A 196 -5.13 -0.42 16.29
N LYS A 197 -6.36 -0.57 16.79
CA LYS A 197 -6.71 -1.55 17.83
C LYS A 197 -7.75 -2.51 17.29
N ILE A 198 -7.50 -3.81 17.50
CA ILE A 198 -8.39 -4.86 17.05
C ILE A 198 -9.04 -5.47 18.27
N ASN A 199 -10.25 -5.01 18.57
CA ASN A 199 -10.99 -5.57 19.68
C ASN A 199 -11.55 -6.95 19.28
N LEU A 200 -10.90 -8.00 19.81
CA LEU A 200 -11.31 -9.41 19.70
C LEU A 200 -12.34 -9.82 20.76
N SER A 201 -12.58 -9.00 21.80
CA SER A 201 -13.55 -9.30 22.86
C SER A 201 -14.97 -9.21 22.30
N GLY A 202 -15.74 -10.29 22.45
CA GLY A 202 -17.03 -10.49 21.78
C GLY A 202 -16.98 -11.50 20.61
N ARG A 203 -15.78 -11.97 20.21
CA ARG A 203 -15.68 -13.17 19.39
C ARG A 203 -15.91 -14.37 20.29
N ASP A 204 -17.10 -14.96 20.21
CA ASP A 204 -17.28 -16.34 20.65
C ASP A 204 -16.19 -17.15 19.94
N LYS A 205 -15.17 -17.59 20.70
CA LYS A 205 -14.34 -18.72 20.27
C LYS A 205 -15.35 -19.76 19.87
N LYS A 206 -15.50 -20.05 18.56
CA LYS A 206 -16.44 -21.05 18.05
C LYS A 206 -16.42 -22.19 19.06
N LYS A 207 -17.52 -22.37 19.80
CA LYS A 207 -17.61 -23.44 20.80
C LYS A 207 -17.25 -24.69 20.03
N THR A 208 -16.07 -25.20 20.32
CA THR A 208 -15.55 -26.42 19.77
C THR A 208 -16.63 -27.47 20.05
N TRP A 209 -17.15 -28.08 18.99
CA TRP A 209 -18.33 -28.95 19.05
C TRP A 209 -18.12 -30.23 19.89
N TRP A 210 -16.92 -30.43 20.41
CA TRP A 210 -16.51 -31.52 21.30
C TRP A 210 -16.58 -31.17 22.81
N ASN A 211 -17.13 -30.02 23.21
CA ASN A 211 -17.37 -29.71 24.64
C ASN A 211 -18.80 -30.01 25.13
N PHE A 212 -19.51 -30.93 24.46
CA PHE A 212 -20.63 -31.65 25.05
C PHE A 212 -20.34 -33.14 24.87
N TRP A 213 -20.35 -33.88 25.99
CA TRP A 213 -20.00 -35.30 26.21
C TRP A 213 -18.54 -35.58 26.59
#